data_AF-A0A821Y3Y3-F1
#
_entry.id   AF-A0A821Y3Y3-F1
#
_cell.length_a   1.000
_cell.length_b   1.000
_cell.length_c   1.000
_cell.angle_alpha   90.00
_cell.angle_beta   90.00
_cell.angle_gamma   90.00
#
_symmetry.space_group_name_H-M   'P 1'
#
loop_
_entity.id
_entity.type
_entity.pdbx_description
1 polymer ?
#
loop_
_entity_poly.entity_id
_entity_poly.type
_entity_poly.pdbx_seq_one_letter_code
_entity_poly.pdbx_strand_id
1 'polypeptide(L)'
;MSRGQMISSDELKRLKEHCEQFISMNSFISTSTDEQQARVFLSVPNGAVDLESVLFEIEADPSTVTTKPFADISQDSEYPGESEILFMPGSIFRLESVMQSSENSIWIVRMKLCSDDDHHLKKSSYTYETATWK
;
A
#
# COMPACT_ATOMS: atom_id res chain seq x y z
N MET A 1 4.74 -2.78 8.22
CA MET A 1 4.84 -1.34 7.88
C MET A 1 3.45 -0.83 7.55
N SER A 2 3.22 0.48 7.66
CA SER A 2 1.89 1.05 7.47
C SER A 2 1.93 2.30 6.58
N ARG A 3 0.85 2.51 5.82
CA ARG A 3 0.62 3.71 5.01
C ARG A 3 -0.83 4.14 5.14
N GLY A 4 -1.09 5.35 5.64
CA GLY A 4 -2.41 5.93 5.57
C GLY A 4 -2.58 6.67 4.25
N GLN A 5 -3.76 6.54 3.65
CA GLN A 5 -4.11 7.25 2.43
C GLN A 5 -5.64 7.36 2.32
N MET A 6 -6.10 8.48 1.76
CA MET A 6 -7.46 8.59 1.29
C MET A 6 -7.54 8.09 -0.15
N ILE A 7 -8.49 7.21 -0.42
CA ILE A 7 -8.78 6.71 -1.76
C ILE A 7 -10.26 6.89 -2.07
N SER A 8 -10.62 6.85 -3.35
CA SER A 8 -12.03 6.92 -3.73
C SER A 8 -12.81 5.68 -3.27
N SER A 9 -14.11 5.82 -3.01
CA SER A 9 -14.98 4.68 -2.71
C SER A 9 -14.97 3.63 -3.84
N ASP A 10 -14.79 4.05 -5.09
CA ASP A 10 -14.64 3.15 -6.25
C ASP A 10 -13.31 2.37 -6.21
N GLU A 11 -12.21 3.02 -5.86
CA GLU A 11 -10.92 2.36 -5.71
C GLU A 11 -10.95 1.34 -4.56
N LEU A 12 -11.55 1.71 -3.43
CA LEU A 12 -11.78 0.77 -2.33
C LEU A 12 -12.64 -0.42 -2.75
N LYS A 13 -13.69 -0.19 -3.54
CA LYS A 13 -14.54 -1.25 -4.08
C LYS A 13 -13.72 -2.21 -4.95
N ARG A 14 -12.84 -1.70 -5.81
CA ARG A 14 -11.94 -2.52 -6.63
C ARG A 14 -11.00 -3.35 -5.76
N LEU A 15 -10.45 -2.79 -4.68
CA LEU A 15 -9.64 -3.57 -3.73
C LEU A 15 -10.45 -4.72 -3.11
N LYS A 16 -11.69 -4.47 -2.67
CA LYS A 16 -12.56 -5.53 -2.11
C LYS A 16 -12.85 -6.64 -3.12
N GLU A 17 -13.14 -6.29 -4.37
CA GLU A 17 -13.45 -7.25 -5.44
C GLU A 17 -12.26 -8.13 -5.83
N HIS A 18 -11.03 -7.64 -5.64
CA HIS A 18 -9.79 -8.34 -5.99
C HIS A 18 -9.02 -8.82 -4.75
N CYS A 19 -9.71 -8.96 -3.61
CA CYS A 19 -9.13 -9.60 -2.43
C CYS A 19 -8.58 -10.99 -2.79
N GLU A 20 -7.46 -11.37 -2.18
CA GLU A 20 -6.68 -12.59 -2.47
C GLU A 20 -5.92 -12.60 -3.80
N GLN A 21 -6.03 -11.55 -4.63
CA GLN A 21 -5.27 -11.40 -5.87
C GLN A 21 -3.96 -10.63 -5.69
N PHE A 22 -3.17 -10.58 -6.75
CA PHE A 22 -1.94 -9.79 -6.81
C PHE A 22 -2.20 -8.40 -7.39
N ILE A 23 -1.61 -7.39 -6.76
CA ILE A 23 -1.61 -6.01 -7.23
C ILE A 23 -0.17 -5.53 -7.42
N SER A 24 0.07 -4.77 -8.47
CA SER A 24 1.35 -4.09 -8.70
C SER A 24 1.14 -2.59 -8.62
N MET A 25 2.07 -1.89 -7.97
CA MET A 25 2.04 -0.43 -7.93
C MET A 25 3.04 0.16 -8.94
N ASN A 26 2.58 1.14 -9.72
CA ASN A 26 3.40 1.80 -10.75
C ASN A 26 4.09 3.08 -10.23
N SER A 27 4.00 3.34 -8.93
CA SER A 27 4.63 4.48 -8.26
C SER A 27 5.43 4.00 -7.05
N PHE A 28 6.28 4.87 -6.52
CA PHE A 28 6.88 4.64 -5.21
C PHE A 28 5.80 4.54 -4.13
N ILE A 29 6.00 3.64 -3.17
CA ILE A 29 5.14 3.53 -1.99
C ILE A 29 6.00 3.91 -0.80
N SER A 30 5.75 5.08 -0.24
CA SER A 30 6.31 5.46 1.06
C SER A 30 5.44 4.88 2.17
N THR A 31 6.10 4.26 3.14
CA THR A 31 5.48 3.64 4.31
C THR A 31 6.30 3.95 5.55
N SER A 32 5.70 3.81 6.72
CA SER A 32 6.37 3.97 8.00
C SER A 32 6.35 2.66 8.79
N THR A 33 7.40 2.39 9.56
CA THR A 33 7.36 1.36 10.60
C THR A 33 6.67 1.85 11.89
N ASP A 34 6.51 3.16 12.06
CA ASP A 34 5.65 3.78 13.07
C ASP A 34 4.22 3.99 12.50
N GLU A 35 3.26 3.22 12.98
CA GLU A 35 1.86 3.31 12.56
C GLU A 35 1.25 4.69 12.86
N GLN A 36 1.68 5.38 13.91
CA GLN A 36 1.11 6.69 14.26
C GLN A 36 1.38 7.71 13.15
N GLN A 37 2.58 7.66 12.55
CA GLN A 37 2.92 8.49 11.38
C GLN A 37 2.01 8.19 10.19
N ALA A 38 1.71 6.91 9.94
CA ALA A 38 0.79 6.52 8.87
C ALA A 38 -0.63 7.06 9.11
N ARG A 39 -1.09 7.08 10.36
CA ARG A 39 -2.45 7.54 10.72
C ARG A 39 -2.68 9.03 10.51
N VAL A 40 -1.63 9.85 10.52
CA VAL A 40 -1.74 11.30 10.25
C VAL A 40 -2.40 11.57 8.89
N PHE A 41 -2.20 10.68 7.92
CA PHE A 41 -2.74 10.77 6.56
C PHE A 41 -4.19 10.28 6.40
N LEU A 42 -4.86 9.88 7.49
CA LEU A 42 -6.24 9.34 7.45
C LEU A 42 -7.32 10.39 7.69
N SER A 43 -6.95 11.66 7.91
CA SER A 43 -7.92 12.73 8.18
C SER A 43 -8.64 13.15 6.90
N VAL A 44 -9.95 12.93 6.85
CA VAL A 44 -10.81 13.36 5.73
C VAL A 44 -11.01 14.89 5.80
N PRO A 45 -10.68 15.65 4.74
CA PRO A 45 -10.99 17.07 4.67
C PRO A 45 -12.50 17.29 4.81
N ASN A 46 -12.90 18.34 5.53
CA ASN A 46 -14.30 18.70 5.66
C ASN A 46 -14.96 18.88 4.28
N GLY A 47 -16.05 18.16 4.04
CA GLY A 47 -16.82 18.25 2.80
C GLY A 47 -16.29 17.42 1.63
N ALA A 48 -15.26 16.59 1.82
CA ALA A 48 -14.90 15.58 0.84
C ALA A 48 -16.01 14.54 0.72
N VAL A 49 -16.55 14.41 -0.49
CA VAL A 49 -17.52 13.36 -0.86
C VAL A 49 -16.75 12.28 -1.61
N ASP A 50 -17.13 11.02 -1.40
CA ASP A 50 -16.56 9.83 -2.08
C ASP A 50 -15.09 9.49 -1.77
N LEU A 51 -14.56 9.95 -0.63
CA LEU A 51 -13.25 9.51 -0.11
C LEU A 51 -13.40 8.64 1.13
N GLU A 52 -12.57 7.60 1.19
CA GLU A 52 -12.50 6.65 2.29
C GLU A 52 -11.09 6.71 2.90
N SER A 53 -11.01 6.75 4.23
CA SER A 53 -9.74 6.65 4.95
C SER A 53 -9.28 5.19 4.99
N VAL A 54 -8.12 4.92 4.40
CA VAL A 54 -7.56 3.57 4.30
C VAL A 54 -6.18 3.50 4.92
N LEU A 55 -6.02 2.56 5.86
CA LEU A 55 -4.74 2.17 6.40
C LEU A 55 -4.28 0.89 5.70
N PHE A 56 -3.23 1.01 4.90
CA PHE A 56 -2.53 -0.12 4.30
C PHE A 56 -1.53 -0.68 5.31
N GLU A 57 -1.66 -1.96 5.64
CA GLU A 57 -0.72 -2.73 6.43
C GLU A 57 0.07 -3.64 5.49
N ILE A 58 1.37 -3.39 5.38
CA ILE A 58 2.27 -4.10 4.47
C ILE A 58 3.21 -4.99 5.28
N GLU A 59 3.12 -6.29 5.04
CA GLU A 59 4.12 -7.29 5.44
C GLU A 59 5.15 -7.42 4.32
N ALA A 60 6.43 -7.21 4.64
CA ALA A 60 7.52 -7.48 3.73
C ALA A 60 8.67 -8.12 4.50
N ASP A 61 9.11 -9.30 4.05
CA ASP A 61 10.25 -9.99 4.62
C ASP A 61 11.45 -9.85 3.66
N PRO A 62 12.47 -9.04 4.02
CA PRO A 62 13.63 -8.81 3.16
C PRO A 62 14.44 -10.09 2.91
N SER A 63 14.26 -11.15 3.71
CA SER A 63 14.95 -12.43 3.52
C SER A 63 14.34 -13.28 2.39
N THR A 64 13.13 -12.94 1.95
CA THR A 64 12.38 -13.70 0.93
C THR A 64 12.46 -13.10 -0.48
N VAL A 65 13.12 -11.95 -0.63
CA VAL A 65 13.24 -11.21 -1.90
C VAL A 65 14.71 -10.94 -2.23
N THR A 66 15.14 -11.31 -3.44
CA THR A 66 16.50 -11.07 -3.96
C THR A 66 16.61 -9.73 -4.70
N THR A 67 15.48 -9.22 -5.20
CA THR A 67 15.40 -8.01 -6.04
C THR A 67 15.50 -6.67 -5.29
N LYS A 68 15.59 -6.69 -3.94
CA LYS A 68 15.57 -5.49 -3.07
C LYS A 68 14.47 -4.48 -3.44
N PRO A 69 13.19 -4.87 -3.38
CA PRO A 69 12.07 -4.03 -3.81
C PRO A 69 11.78 -2.85 -2.88
N PHE A 70 12.44 -2.76 -1.72
CA PHE A 70 12.31 -1.63 -0.80
C PHE A 70 13.61 -1.33 -0.06
N ALA A 71 13.71 -0.13 0.49
CA ALA A 71 14.83 0.32 1.31
C ALA A 71 14.33 1.11 2.51
N ASP A 72 15.04 0.96 3.64
CA ASP A 72 14.95 1.89 4.76
C ASP A 72 15.69 3.18 4.38
N ILE A 73 14.95 4.27 4.29
CA ILE A 73 15.48 5.59 3.97
C ILE A 73 15.36 6.56 5.14
N SER A 74 15.13 6.05 6.36
CA SER A 74 14.94 6.87 7.56
C SER A 74 16.11 7.82 7.83
N GLN A 75 17.33 7.47 7.39
CA GLN A 75 18.53 8.29 7.54
C GLN A 75 18.72 9.31 6.41
N ASP A 76 18.07 9.09 5.27
CA ASP A 76 18.15 9.93 4.07
C ASP A 76 16.87 10.76 3.86
N SER A 77 15.83 10.52 4.67
CA SER A 77 14.54 11.22 4.60
C SER A 77 14.67 12.66 5.05
N GLU A 78 13.90 13.55 4.42
CA GLU A 78 13.79 14.97 4.79
C GLU A 78 13.26 15.15 6.23
N TYR A 79 12.60 14.12 6.77
CA TYR A 79 12.00 14.10 8.10
C TYR A 79 12.61 12.97 8.97
N PRO A 80 13.72 13.24 9.68
CA PRO A 80 14.34 12.28 10.58
C PRO A 80 13.38 11.91 11.71
N GLY A 81 12.83 10.69 11.67
CA GLY A 81 11.87 10.20 12.66
C GLY A 81 10.64 9.49 12.07
N GLU A 82 10.40 9.62 10.76
CA GLU A 82 9.27 8.94 10.10
C GLU A 82 9.48 7.43 9.95
N SER A 83 10.68 6.93 10.26
CA SER A 83 11.03 5.51 10.16
C SER A 83 10.59 4.92 8.80
N GLU A 84 10.93 5.67 7.75
CA GLU A 84 10.38 5.55 6.40
C GLU A 84 11.02 4.38 5.63
N ILE A 85 10.15 3.52 5.10
CA ILE A 85 10.50 2.45 4.16
C ILE A 85 9.86 2.76 2.81
N LEU A 86 10.71 2.86 1.78
CA LEU A 86 10.30 3.20 0.42
C LEU A 86 10.33 1.96 -0.47
N PHE A 87 9.18 1.61 -1.07
CA PHE A 87 9.07 0.57 -2.08
C PHE A 87 9.24 1.14 -3.48
N MET A 88 9.94 0.38 -4.33
CA MET A 88 10.18 0.70 -5.73
C MET A 88 8.92 0.44 -6.57
N PRO A 89 8.70 1.24 -7.65
CA PRO A 89 7.72 0.91 -8.67
C PRO A 89 7.92 -0.50 -9.22
N GLY A 90 6.82 -1.20 -9.50
CA GLY A 90 6.84 -2.59 -9.94
C GLY A 90 6.87 -3.61 -8.81
N SER A 91 6.90 -3.17 -7.54
CA SER A 91 6.66 -4.06 -6.40
C SER A 91 5.27 -4.71 -6.50
N ILE A 92 5.21 -6.01 -6.27
CA ILE A 92 3.99 -6.81 -6.35
C ILE A 92 3.60 -7.28 -4.96
N PHE A 93 2.33 -7.11 -4.63
CA PHE A 93 1.77 -7.48 -3.35
C PHE A 93 0.59 -8.42 -3.54
N ARG A 94 0.49 -9.44 -2.70
CA ARG A 94 -0.75 -10.19 -2.51
C ARG A 94 -1.66 -9.40 -1.58
N LEU A 95 -2.87 -9.13 -2.04
CA LEU A 95 -3.91 -8.52 -1.22
C LEU A 95 -4.53 -9.59 -0.32
N GLU A 96 -4.34 -9.51 0.99
CA GLU A 96 -4.77 -10.59 1.90
C GLU A 96 -6.17 -10.35 2.47
N SER A 97 -6.49 -9.09 2.80
CA SER A 97 -7.82 -8.75 3.32
C SER A 97 -8.13 -7.26 3.18
N VAL A 98 -9.43 -6.95 3.09
CA VAL A 98 -9.96 -5.59 3.14
C VAL A 98 -11.11 -5.58 4.14
N MET A 99 -10.92 -4.91 5.28
CA MET A 99 -11.87 -4.94 6.41
C MET A 99 -12.12 -3.54 6.94
N GLN A 100 -13.31 -3.26 7.46
CA GLN A 100 -13.57 -2.00 8.14
C GLN A 100 -13.26 -2.13 9.63
N SER A 101 -12.52 -1.18 10.19
CA SER A 101 -12.31 -1.07 11.63
C SER A 101 -13.63 -0.73 12.32
N SER A 102 -13.95 -1.47 13.39
CA SER A 102 -15.16 -1.29 14.18
C SER A 102 -15.23 0.03 14.95
N GLU A 103 -14.09 0.69 15.16
CA GLU A 103 -14.00 1.83 16.06
C GLU A 103 -14.05 3.19 15.33
N ASN A 104 -13.48 3.27 14.12
CA ASN A 104 -13.12 4.57 13.54
C ASN A 104 -13.54 4.76 12.06
N SER A 105 -14.37 3.88 11.48
CA SER A 105 -14.75 3.90 10.05
C SER A 105 -13.56 3.88 9.07
N ILE A 106 -12.36 3.51 9.54
CA ILE A 106 -11.16 3.36 8.73
C ILE A 106 -11.19 1.96 8.08
N TRP A 107 -10.87 1.87 6.79
CA TRP A 107 -10.64 0.59 6.14
C TRP A 107 -9.19 0.16 6.36
N ILE A 108 -9.01 -1.10 6.73
CA ILE A 108 -7.70 -1.74 6.87
C ILE A 108 -7.52 -2.66 5.67
N VAL A 109 -6.46 -2.41 4.91
CA VAL A 109 -6.07 -3.21 3.76
C VAL A 109 -4.76 -3.89 4.08
N ARG A 110 -4.79 -5.22 4.24
CA ARG A 110 -3.57 -6.01 4.48
C ARG A 110 -3.01 -6.53 3.19
N MET A 111 -1.72 -6.34 3.00
CA MET A 111 -1.01 -6.84 1.84
C MET A 111 0.35 -7.40 2.23
N LYS A 112 0.79 -8.40 1.47
CA LYS A 112 2.07 -9.06 1.65
C LYS A 112 2.89 -8.90 0.39
N LEU A 113 4.12 -8.39 0.52
CA LEU A 113 5.07 -8.32 -0.58
C LEU A 113 5.37 -9.74 -1.08
N CYS A 114 5.27 -9.94 -2.39
CA CYS A 114 5.60 -11.21 -3.02
C CYS A 114 7.11 -11.47 -3.02
N SER A 115 7.46 -12.73 -2.79
CA SER A 115 8.81 -13.26 -2.96
C SER A 115 9.14 -13.49 -4.44
N ASP A 116 10.42 -13.58 -4.78
CA ASP A 116 10.81 -13.94 -6.15
C ASP A 116 10.41 -15.39 -6.52
N ASP A 117 10.19 -16.23 -5.52
CA ASP A 117 9.73 -17.62 -5.63
C ASP A 117 8.19 -17.74 -5.65
N ASP A 118 7.44 -16.63 -5.69
CA ASP A 118 6.00 -16.67 -5.96
C ASP A 118 5.76 -17.00 -7.46
N HIS A 119 5.96 -18.28 -7.78
CA HIS A 119 5.81 -18.89 -9.11
C HIS A 119 4.41 -18.73 -9.73
N HIS A 120 3.46 -18.13 -9.01
CA HIS A 120 2.10 -17.84 -9.45
C HIS A 120 1.94 -16.59 -10.31
N LEU A 121 2.99 -15.78 -10.50
CA LEU A 121 2.95 -14.63 -11.44
C LEU A 121 2.90 -15.05 -12.92
N LYS A 122 3.06 -16.34 -13.22
CA LYS A 122 2.94 -16.90 -14.57
C LYS A 122 1.48 -17.13 -15.02
N LYS A 123 0.67 -16.07 -15.15
CA LYS A 123 -0.47 -15.92 -16.10
C LYS A 123 -1.50 -14.90 -15.59
N SER A 124 -1.20 -13.60 -15.66
CA SER A 124 -2.20 -12.53 -15.87
C SER A 124 -1.57 -11.15 -15.71
N SER A 125 -0.54 -10.83 -16.52
CA SER A 125 -0.12 -9.44 -16.67
C SER A 125 -1.19 -8.72 -17.51
N TYR A 126 -2.21 -8.16 -16.86
CA TYR A 126 -2.96 -7.05 -17.45
C TYR A 126 -2.22 -5.77 -17.06
N THR A 127 -1.49 -5.22 -18.03
CA THR A 127 -0.89 -3.90 -17.90
C THR A 127 -2.01 -2.87 -17.92
N TYR A 128 -2.27 -2.22 -16.79
CA TYR A 128 -3.11 -1.01 -16.77
C TYR A 128 -2.19 0.20 -16.96
N GLU A 129 -2.28 0.82 -18.13
CA GLU A 129 -1.75 2.15 -18.39
C GLU A 129 -2.55 3.17 -17.57
N THR A 130 -1.87 4.03 -16.81
CA THR A 130 -2.51 5.09 -16.03
C THR A 130 -2.70 6.36 -16.86
N ALA A 131 -3.82 7.03 -16.61
CA ALA A 131 -4.03 8.41 -17.05
C ALA A 131 -3.04 9.35 -16.32
N THR A 132 -2.27 10.08 -17.11
CA THR A 132 -1.40 11.19 -16.70
C THR A 132 -2.23 12.38 -16.18
N TRP A 133 -1.84 12.97 -15.05
CA TRP A 133 -2.29 14.31 -14.67
C TRP A 133 -1.08 15.23 -14.41
N LYS A 134 -1.17 16.43 -14.99
CA LYS A 134 -0.31 17.60 -14.73
C LYS A 134 -0.84 18.37 -13.52
#